data_AF-A0A9P1CGX1-F1
#
_entry.id   AF-A0A9P1CGX1-F1
#
_cell.length_a   1.000
_cell.length_b   1.000
_cell.length_c   1.000
_cell.angle_alpha   90.00
_cell.angle_beta   90.00
_cell.angle_gamma   90.00
#
_symmetry.space_group_name_H-M   'P 1'
#
loop_
_entity.id
_entity.type
_entity.pdbx_description
1 polymer ?
#
loop_
_entity_poly.entity_id
_entity_poly.type
_entity_poly.pdbx_seq_one_letter_code
_entity_poly.pdbx_strand_id
1 'polypeptide(L)'
;MFSNTRIPTLLDISDIYEFPPSPSQGPGTIGGRFENVGVENTEEHRRIYRQMLYETPGINNYLSAAILDPETMYQKDDDGVPFPQALEKRNIIPGVKPHLKVYELPGCPGDTVMQGLDSLAQRCKEYKVQRLRWLRLAV
;
A
#
# COMPACT_ATOMS: atom_id res chain seq x y z
N MET A 1 -3.86 22.82 -29.58
CA MET A 1 -4.59 21.87 -28.72
C MET A 1 -3.58 20.90 -28.11
N PHE A 2 -2.96 21.27 -27.00
CA PHE A 2 -2.17 20.31 -26.21
C PHE A 2 -3.17 19.64 -25.26
N SER A 3 -3.40 18.34 -25.46
CA SER A 3 -4.21 17.55 -24.53
C SER A 3 -3.52 17.58 -23.18
N ASN A 4 -4.30 17.85 -22.14
CA ASN A 4 -3.89 17.95 -20.76
C ASN A 4 -3.43 16.56 -20.27
N THR A 5 -2.21 16.16 -20.59
CA THR A 5 -1.59 14.94 -20.06
C THR A 5 -1.34 15.16 -18.58
N ARG A 6 -2.33 14.73 -17.77
CA ARG A 6 -2.20 14.62 -16.32
C ARG A 6 -0.94 13.80 -16.05
N ILE A 7 0.03 14.41 -15.40
CA ILE A 7 1.16 13.69 -14.82
C ILE A 7 0.54 12.75 -13.78
N PRO A 8 0.66 11.42 -13.90
CA PRO A 8 0.14 10.52 -12.89
C PRO A 8 0.99 10.73 -11.64
N THR A 9 0.47 11.46 -10.66
CA THR A 9 1.06 11.53 -9.32
C THR A 9 0.93 10.15 -8.70
N LEU A 10 2.07 9.46 -8.69
CA LEU A 10 2.24 8.12 -8.17
C LEU A 10 2.60 8.27 -6.70
N LEU A 11 1.56 8.31 -5.86
CA LEU A 11 1.70 8.49 -4.43
C LEU A 11 1.17 7.23 -3.77
N ASP A 12 2.01 6.56 -2.99
CA ASP A 12 1.49 5.65 -1.99
C ASP A 12 0.70 6.53 -1.01
N ILE A 13 -0.59 6.24 -0.80
CA ILE A 13 -1.39 6.99 0.18
C ILE A 13 -0.73 6.98 1.57
N SER A 14 0.04 5.94 1.87
CA SER A 14 0.84 5.88 3.10
C SER A 14 2.06 6.80 3.09
N ASP A 15 2.66 7.09 1.92
CA ASP A 15 3.78 8.02 1.75
C ASP A 15 3.32 9.51 1.76
N ILE A 16 2.04 9.82 1.44
CA ILE A 16 1.54 11.23 1.38
C ILE A 16 1.64 11.94 2.74
N TYR A 17 1.60 11.19 3.84
CA TYR A 17 1.70 11.71 5.21
C TYR A 17 3.09 11.50 5.84
N GLU A 18 4.11 11.15 5.05
CA GLU A 18 5.43 10.80 5.55
C GLU A 18 6.49 11.83 5.15
N PHE A 19 6.87 12.67 6.12
CA PHE A 19 8.17 13.30 6.12
C PHE A 19 8.86 12.97 7.45
N PRO A 20 9.89 12.10 7.49
CA PRO A 20 10.56 11.38 6.38
C PRO A 20 9.81 10.10 5.93
N PRO A 21 10.08 9.58 4.71
CA PRO A 21 9.51 8.34 4.20
C PRO A 21 9.90 7.14 5.07
N SER A 22 8.92 6.37 5.52
CA SER A 22 9.06 5.12 6.27
C SER A 22 8.75 3.92 5.36
N PRO A 23 9.59 2.87 5.37
CA PRO A 23 9.61 1.88 4.28
C PRO A 23 8.39 0.95 4.15
N SER A 24 7.43 0.95 5.07
CA SER A 24 6.21 0.12 4.95
C SER A 24 5.13 0.52 5.97
N GLN A 25 3.84 0.31 5.68
CA GLN A 25 2.79 0.29 6.70
C GLN A 25 2.36 -1.15 7.00
N GLY A 26 3.32 -1.98 7.42
CA GLY A 26 2.99 -3.22 8.10
C GLY A 26 2.39 -2.97 9.50
N PRO A 27 1.90 -4.01 10.18
CA PRO A 27 1.39 -3.91 11.56
C PRO A 27 2.37 -3.19 12.52
N GLY A 28 3.67 -3.33 12.31
CA GLY A 28 4.70 -2.67 13.12
C GLY A 28 4.77 -1.15 12.94
N THR A 29 4.59 -0.62 11.72
CA THR A 29 4.78 0.81 11.43
C THR A 29 3.51 1.63 11.65
N ILE A 30 2.34 1.05 11.36
CA ILE A 30 1.05 1.68 11.67
C ILE A 30 0.76 1.67 13.18
N GLY A 31 1.31 0.69 13.91
CA GLY A 31 1.22 0.61 15.36
C GLY A 31 1.72 1.87 16.05
N GLY A 32 2.93 2.32 15.72
CA GLY A 32 3.48 3.57 16.29
C GLY A 32 2.64 4.81 15.98
N ARG A 33 1.92 4.84 14.84
CA ARG A 33 1.01 5.95 14.50
C ARG A 33 -0.26 5.91 15.31
N PHE A 34 -0.85 4.73 15.47
CA PHE A 34 -2.05 4.55 16.26
C PHE A 34 -1.78 4.82 17.74
N GLU A 35 -0.62 4.39 18.26
CA GLU A 35 -0.18 4.70 19.62
C GLU A 35 -0.08 6.22 19.86
N ASN A 36 0.48 6.98 18.92
CA ASN A 36 0.58 8.44 19.02
C ASN A 36 -0.78 9.16 19.12
N VAL A 37 -1.85 8.54 18.59
CA VAL A 37 -3.22 9.08 18.65
C VAL A 37 -4.10 8.33 19.65
N GLY A 38 -3.54 7.43 20.46
CA GLY A 38 -4.26 6.66 21.47
C GLY A 38 -5.22 5.60 20.92
N VAL A 39 -5.01 5.14 19.69
CA VAL A 39 -5.80 4.08 19.05
C VAL A 39 -5.10 2.73 19.22
N GLU A 40 -5.85 1.67 19.51
CA GLU A 40 -5.30 0.32 19.60
C GLU A 40 -5.00 -0.25 18.21
N ASN A 41 -3.86 -0.91 18.03
CA ASN A 41 -3.46 -1.51 16.76
C ASN A 41 -4.13 -2.87 16.48
N THR A 42 -5.44 -2.85 16.28
CA THR A 42 -6.22 -4.01 15.85
C THR A 42 -6.29 -4.09 14.32
N GLU A 43 -6.48 -5.29 13.77
CA GLU A 43 -6.70 -5.48 12.32
C GLU A 43 -7.87 -4.63 11.81
N GLU A 44 -8.94 -4.56 12.60
CA GLU A 44 -10.15 -3.82 12.25
C GLU A 44 -9.90 -2.31 12.18
N HIS A 45 -9.14 -1.75 13.11
CA HIS A 45 -8.77 -0.33 13.03
C HIS A 45 -7.88 -0.03 11.83
N ARG A 46 -6.97 -0.95 11.46
CA ARG A 46 -6.17 -0.82 10.23
C ARG A 46 -7.03 -0.86 8.98
N ARG A 47 -8.03 -1.75 8.93
CA ARG A 47 -9.02 -1.86 7.84
C ARG A 47 -9.80 -0.56 7.68
N ILE A 48 -10.41 -0.07 8.76
CA ILE A 48 -11.22 1.16 8.79
C ILE A 48 -10.37 2.37 8.37
N TYR A 49 -9.14 2.50 8.90
CA TYR A 49 -8.23 3.58 8.53
C TYR A 49 -7.94 3.61 7.03
N ARG A 50 -7.69 2.45 6.42
CA ARG A 50 -7.44 2.34 4.96
C ARG A 50 -8.69 2.60 4.14
N GLN A 51 -9.84 2.09 4.58
CA GLN A 51 -11.11 2.34 3.94
C GLN A 51 -11.41 3.85 3.90
N MET A 52 -11.25 4.55 5.02
CA MET A 52 -11.41 6.00 5.12
C MET A 52 -10.53 6.74 4.10
N LEU A 53 -9.26 6.33 3.97
CA LEU A 53 -8.35 6.92 2.99
C LEU A 53 -8.83 6.71 1.55
N TYR A 54 -9.30 5.52 1.21
CA TYR A 54 -9.77 5.21 -0.14
C TYR A 54 -11.17 5.75 -0.47
N GLU A 55 -11.97 6.06 0.55
CA GLU A 55 -13.35 6.57 0.44
C GLU A 55 -13.44 8.09 0.44
N THR A 56 -12.32 8.78 0.67
CA THR A 56 -12.29 10.24 0.67
C THR A 56 -12.87 10.80 -0.64
N PRO A 57 -13.92 11.63 -0.59
CA PRO A 57 -14.57 12.17 -1.78
C PRO A 57 -13.59 12.93 -2.68
N GLY A 58 -13.59 12.61 -3.98
CA GLY A 58 -12.75 13.30 -4.97
C GLY A 58 -11.27 12.89 -4.96
N ILE A 59 -10.88 11.86 -4.19
CA ILE A 59 -9.49 11.40 -4.13
C ILE A 59 -8.93 10.94 -5.49
N ASN A 60 -9.79 10.43 -6.38
CA ASN A 60 -9.44 10.02 -7.74
C ASN A 60 -8.95 11.17 -8.64
N ASN A 61 -9.15 12.43 -8.25
CA ASN A 61 -8.59 13.58 -8.96
C ASN A 61 -7.11 13.81 -8.66
N TYR A 62 -6.63 13.32 -7.52
CA TYR A 62 -5.27 13.55 -7.01
C TYR A 62 -4.44 12.27 -6.97
N LEU A 63 -5.12 11.12 -6.87
CA LEU A 63 -4.52 9.81 -6.75
C LEU A 63 -4.75 8.99 -8.01
N SER A 64 -3.67 8.64 -8.71
CA SER A 64 -3.74 7.76 -9.88
C SER A 64 -3.66 6.28 -9.49
N ALA A 65 -2.96 5.98 -8.40
CA ALA A 65 -2.63 4.62 -8.04
C ALA A 65 -2.45 4.51 -6.52
N ALA A 66 -2.84 3.38 -5.93
CA ALA A 66 -2.65 3.10 -4.50
C ALA A 66 -1.87 1.78 -4.31
N ILE A 67 -0.92 1.80 -3.38
CA ILE A 67 -0.17 0.60 -3.00
C ILE A 67 -0.83 -0.02 -1.77
N LEU A 68 -1.14 -1.30 -1.88
CA LEU A 68 -1.74 -2.08 -0.80
C LEU A 68 -0.65 -2.88 -0.08
N ASP A 69 -0.79 -2.97 1.23
CA ASP A 69 -0.08 -4.01 1.98
C ASP A 69 -0.71 -5.37 1.69
N PRO A 70 0.07 -6.45 1.75
CA PRO A 70 -0.45 -7.80 1.54
C PRO A 70 -1.63 -8.15 2.43
N GLU A 71 -1.68 -7.63 3.67
CA GLU A 71 -2.83 -7.79 4.58
C GLU A 71 -4.09 -7.15 4.00
N THR A 72 -4.01 -5.88 3.59
CA THR A 72 -5.14 -5.11 3.02
C THR A 72 -5.64 -5.67 1.71
N MET A 73 -4.75 -6.28 0.92
CA MET A 73 -5.12 -6.89 -0.35
C MET A 73 -6.23 -7.94 -0.20
N TYR A 74 -6.25 -8.68 0.92
CA TYR A 74 -7.26 -9.71 1.20
C TYR A 74 -8.44 -9.18 2.04
N GLN A 75 -8.38 -7.95 2.53
CA GLN A 75 -9.45 -7.32 3.29
C GLN A 75 -10.56 -6.77 2.38
N LYS A 76 -11.70 -6.50 2.99
CA LYS A 76 -12.90 -5.99 2.35
C LYS A 76 -13.36 -4.70 3.02
N ASP A 77 -13.98 -3.82 2.24
CA ASP A 77 -14.70 -2.67 2.77
C ASP A 77 -15.99 -3.12 3.48
N ASP A 78 -16.70 -2.17 4.10
CA ASP A 78 -17.95 -2.43 4.81
C ASP A 78 -19.08 -2.93 3.90
N ASP A 79 -18.99 -2.66 2.60
CA ASP A 79 -19.89 -3.20 1.58
C ASP A 79 -19.53 -4.64 1.16
N GLY A 80 -18.48 -5.23 1.76
CA GLY A 80 -18.00 -6.58 1.48
C GLY A 80 -17.22 -6.71 0.17
N VAL A 81 -16.84 -5.60 -0.45
CA VAL A 81 -16.07 -5.54 -1.69
C VAL A 81 -14.57 -5.57 -1.35
N PRO A 82 -13.77 -6.42 -2.02
CA PRO A 82 -12.32 -6.42 -1.84
C PRO A 82 -11.70 -5.06 -2.20
N PHE A 83 -10.76 -4.57 -1.40
CA PHE A 83 -10.14 -3.26 -1.62
C PHE A 83 -9.55 -3.05 -3.03
N PRO A 84 -8.87 -4.03 -3.66
CA PRO A 84 -8.43 -3.87 -5.06
C PRO A 84 -9.58 -3.54 -6.02
N GLN A 85 -10.76 -4.14 -5.82
CA GLN A 85 -11.93 -3.89 -6.65
C GLN A 85 -12.59 -2.55 -6.33
N ALA A 86 -12.63 -2.15 -5.05
CA ALA A 86 -13.14 -0.85 -4.64
C ALA A 86 -12.32 0.31 -5.26
N LEU A 87 -10.99 0.15 -5.31
CA LEU A 87 -10.09 1.10 -5.96
C LEU A 87 -10.29 1.15 -7.49
N GLU A 88 -10.43 -0.01 -8.14
CA GLU A 88 -10.71 -0.06 -9.58
C GLU A 88 -12.00 0.68 -9.94
N LYS A 89 -13.08 0.50 -9.15
CA LYS A 89 -14.36 1.21 -9.35
C LYS A 89 -14.20 2.73 -9.27
N ARG A 90 -13.21 3.22 -8.50
CA ARG A 90 -12.91 4.64 -8.31
C ARG A 90 -11.87 5.16 -9.31
N ASN A 91 -11.49 4.38 -10.33
CA ASN A 91 -10.43 4.67 -11.31
C ASN A 91 -9.04 4.84 -10.69
N ILE A 92 -8.78 4.20 -9.56
CA ILE A 92 -7.46 4.16 -8.92
C ILE A 92 -6.84 2.81 -9.23
N ILE A 93 -5.59 2.81 -9.69
CA ILE A 93 -4.90 1.56 -10.05
C ILE A 93 -4.33 0.92 -8.77
N PRO A 94 -4.76 -0.30 -8.38
CA PRO A 94 -4.21 -0.96 -7.20
C PRO A 94 -2.88 -1.64 -7.53
N GLY A 95 -1.91 -1.51 -6.61
CA GLY A 95 -0.60 -2.17 -6.65
C GLY A 95 -0.28 -2.82 -5.30
N VAL A 96 0.80 -3.58 -5.23
CA VAL A 96 1.21 -4.26 -3.98
C VAL A 96 2.72 -4.16 -3.75
N LYS A 97 3.13 -4.10 -2.48
CA LYS A 97 4.53 -4.26 -2.06
C LYS A 97 4.86 -5.76 -2.02
N PRO A 98 5.77 -6.25 -2.88
CA PRO A 98 6.03 -7.69 -2.94
C PRO A 98 7.15 -8.14 -1.99
N HIS A 99 7.85 -7.24 -1.29
CA HIS A 99 8.84 -7.67 -0.29
C HIS A 99 8.15 -8.30 0.93
N LEU A 100 8.78 -9.29 1.55
CA LEU A 100 8.21 -10.00 2.70
C LEU A 100 8.75 -9.45 4.02
N LYS A 101 10.08 -9.31 4.11
CA LYS A 101 10.79 -8.89 5.31
C LYS A 101 12.02 -8.09 4.94
N VAL A 102 12.38 -7.18 5.83
CA VAL A 102 13.60 -6.38 5.78
C VAL A 102 14.49 -6.84 6.92
N TYR A 103 15.76 -7.09 6.63
CA TYR A 103 16.77 -7.49 7.60
C TYR A 103 17.92 -6.49 7.57
N GLU A 104 18.64 -6.35 8.67
CA GLU A 104 19.96 -5.69 8.65
C GLU A 104 20.93 -6.52 7.83
N LEU A 105 21.73 -5.86 6.99
CA LEU A 105 22.75 -6.52 6.18
C LEU A 105 23.93 -6.89 7.08
N PRO A 106 24.25 -8.19 7.25
CA PRO A 106 25.34 -8.60 8.14
C PRO A 106 26.68 -7.99 7.72
N GLY A 107 27.36 -7.31 8.64
CA GLY A 107 28.65 -6.68 8.39
C GLY A 107 28.58 -5.26 7.82
N CYS A 108 27.38 -4.72 7.58
CA CYS A 108 27.17 -3.35 7.09
C CYS A 108 26.20 -2.61 8.04
N PRO A 109 26.70 -1.99 9.13
CA PRO A 109 25.85 -1.29 10.09
C PRO A 109 25.05 -0.16 9.42
N GLY A 110 23.73 -0.20 9.55
CA GLY A 110 22.81 0.79 8.97
C GLY A 110 22.29 0.42 7.58
N ASP A 111 22.85 -0.58 6.91
CA ASP A 111 22.34 -1.08 5.64
C ASP A 111 21.32 -2.20 5.85
N THR A 112 20.34 -2.28 4.96
CA THR A 112 19.28 -3.29 5.02
C THR A 112 19.19 -4.10 3.73
N VAL A 113 18.78 -5.36 3.86
CA VAL A 113 18.48 -6.27 2.75
C VAL A 113 17.03 -6.74 2.83
N MET A 114 16.38 -6.84 1.68
CA MET A 114 14.98 -7.26 1.58
C MET A 114 14.84 -8.69 1.04
N GLN A 115 14.03 -9.48 1.71
CA GLN A 115 13.66 -10.83 1.28
C GLN A 115 12.35 -10.80 0.47
N GLY A 116 12.23 -11.70 -0.50
CA GLY A 116 11.00 -11.90 -1.28
C GLY A 116 11.21 -12.30 -2.73
N LEU A 117 12.45 -12.34 -3.22
CA LEU A 117 12.71 -12.65 -4.63
C LEU A 117 12.40 -14.12 -4.97
N ASP A 118 12.64 -15.05 -4.03
CA ASP A 118 12.55 -16.50 -4.25
C ASP A 118 11.17 -16.97 -4.75
N SER A 119 10.09 -16.37 -4.25
CA SER A 119 8.70 -16.68 -4.63
C SER A 119 8.03 -15.57 -5.43
N LEU A 120 8.79 -14.58 -5.89
CA LEU A 120 8.23 -13.38 -6.54
C LEU A 120 7.43 -13.74 -7.78
N ALA A 121 7.96 -14.61 -8.65
CA ALA A 121 7.29 -14.99 -9.90
C ALA A 121 5.92 -15.65 -9.66
N GLN A 122 5.81 -16.48 -8.63
CA GLN A 122 4.55 -17.13 -8.26
C GLN A 122 3.55 -16.10 -7.70
N ARG A 123 4.00 -15.23 -6.80
CA ARG A 123 3.17 -14.17 -6.23
C ARG A 123 2.70 -13.16 -7.28
N CYS A 124 3.54 -12.81 -8.26
CA CYS A 124 3.13 -11.97 -9.39
C CYS A 124 1.96 -12.56 -10.18
N LYS A 125 1.90 -13.89 -10.34
CA LYS A 125 0.74 -14.54 -10.98
C LYS A 125 -0.52 -14.39 -10.13
N GLU A 126 -0.42 -14.57 -8.82
CA GLU A 126 -1.52 -14.40 -7.87
C GLU A 126 -2.01 -12.94 -7.84
N TYR A 127 -1.09 -11.97 -7.80
CA TYR A 127 -1.40 -10.55 -7.84
C TYR A 127 -2.14 -10.15 -9.12
N LYS A 128 -1.74 -10.72 -10.26
CA LYS A 128 -2.44 -10.51 -11.53
C LYS A 128 -3.87 -11.05 -11.51
N VAL A 129 -4.10 -12.22 -10.89
CA VAL A 129 -5.46 -12.76 -10.69
C VAL A 129 -6.30 -11.84 -9.82
N GLN A 130 -5.69 -11.23 -8.80
CA GLN A 130 -6.32 -10.23 -7.94
C GLN A 130 -6.43 -8.83 -8.56
N ARG A 131 -6.17 -8.71 -9.87
CA ARG A 131 -6.24 -7.48 -10.67
C ARG A 131 -5.27 -6.36 -10.26
N LEU A 132 -4.22 -6.71 -9.51
CA LEU A 132 -3.12 -5.78 -9.26
C LEU A 132 -2.33 -5.57 -10.54
N ARG A 133 -2.07 -4.31 -10.88
CA ARG A 133 -1.47 -3.94 -12.18
C ARG A 133 -0.01 -3.50 -12.08
N TRP A 134 0.51 -3.30 -10.87
CA TRP A 134 1.86 -2.80 -10.66
C TRP A 134 2.39 -3.20 -9.28
N LEU A 135 3.72 -3.21 -9.18
CA LEU A 135 4.46 -3.59 -7.98
C LEU A 135 5.43 -2.45 -7.66
N ARG A 136 5.61 -2.16 -6.38
CA ARG A 136 6.68 -1.27 -5.92
C ARG A 136 7.58 -2.01 -4.96
N LEU A 137 8.85 -2.09 -5.34
CA LEU A 137 9.93 -2.39 -4.42
C LEU A 137 10.42 -1.05 -3.88
N ALA A 138 10.22 -0.82 -2.58
CA ALA A 138 10.85 0.28 -1.87
C ALA A 138 11.90 -0.34 -0.96
N VAL A 139 13.12 0.20 -0.97
CA VAL A 139 14.19 -0.10 -0.02
C VAL A 139 14.11 0.91 1.12
#